data_AF-A0A2D9LRG5-F1
#
_entry.id   AF-A0A2D9LRG5-F1
#
_cell.length_a   1.000
_cell.length_b   1.000
_cell.length_c   1.000
_cell.angle_alpha   90.00
_cell.angle_beta   90.00
_cell.angle_gamma   90.00
#
_symmetry.space_group_name_H-M   'P 1'
#
loop_
_entity.id
_entity.type
_entity.pdbx_description
1 polymer ?
#
loop_
_entity_poly.entity_id
_entity_poly.type
_entity_poly.pdbx_seq_one_letter_code
_entity_poly.pdbx_strand_id
1 'polypeptide(L)'
;MRRLFSIRGLVTALVFSVFIIALVGCSDGAPGAPGLPGNPGNPGAAGPQGAPGEPGVPGEPGEPGLPGLPGNPGAPGAPGPQGPAGVDGADAPAIPKASLSASSSSVTMDGELTVTGGGFEAGEAVVIQLVVDESLSVIVGGGRGAQVAANGAGAFEVTFSSLSEDSDVVSRASGAVTLEAQGGSGSVASIPVVIIDSAAAVTSPSSNLAIAPGAPGGTTTLYGSGFKKGEMISIWAGGNILAGAEANKYGAFQLEVKVGLGEGIYTANAIGSNGSEATAPFLVSKDK
;
A
#
# COMPACT_ATOMS: atom_id res chain seq x y z
N MET A 1 -21.13 -17.02 -58.88
CA MET A 1 -20.83 -16.21 -57.67
C MET A 1 -19.38 -16.46 -57.25
N ARG A 2 -18.46 -15.54 -57.53
CA ARG A 2 -17.06 -15.59 -57.06
C ARG A 2 -16.77 -14.27 -56.35
N ARG A 3 -16.29 -14.36 -55.11
CA ARG A 3 -16.10 -13.23 -54.21
C ARG A 3 -14.84 -12.46 -54.58
N LEU A 4 -15.00 -11.14 -54.73
CA LEU A 4 -13.93 -10.14 -54.67
C LEU A 4 -13.39 -10.09 -53.24
N PHE A 5 -12.06 -10.11 -53.08
CA PHE A 5 -11.39 -9.57 -51.91
C PHE A 5 -10.32 -8.56 -52.34
N SER A 6 -10.28 -7.48 -51.57
CA SER A 6 -9.62 -6.20 -51.79
C SER A 6 -8.10 -6.28 -51.73
N ILE A 7 -7.42 -5.78 -52.77
CA ILE A 7 -5.97 -5.78 -52.91
C ILE A 7 -5.40 -4.35 -52.81
N ARG A 8 -6.00 -3.53 -51.93
CA ARG A 8 -5.32 -2.34 -51.36
C ARG A 8 -4.01 -2.70 -50.62
N GLY A 9 -3.67 -3.99 -50.46
CA GLY A 9 -2.41 -4.48 -49.90
C GLY A 9 -1.29 -4.87 -50.90
N LEU A 10 -1.52 -4.87 -52.23
CA LEU A 10 -0.46 -5.25 -53.21
C LEU A 10 0.20 -4.04 -53.90
N VAL A 11 -0.47 -2.88 -53.88
CA VAL A 11 0.03 -1.65 -54.52
C VAL A 11 1.15 -0.99 -53.69
N THR A 12 1.17 -1.18 -52.38
CA THR A 12 2.20 -0.61 -51.49
C THR A 12 3.53 -1.37 -51.53
N ALA A 13 3.56 -2.61 -52.03
CA ALA A 13 4.77 -3.41 -52.12
C ALA A 13 5.53 -3.28 -53.46
N LEU A 14 4.88 -2.78 -54.53
CA LEU A 14 5.44 -2.81 -55.90
C LEU A 14 6.02 -1.46 -56.36
N VAL A 15 5.73 -0.36 -55.66
CA VAL A 15 6.22 1.00 -56.01
C VAL A 15 7.52 1.38 -55.27
N PHE A 16 7.88 0.67 -54.20
CA PHE A 16 9.21 0.81 -53.56
C PHE A 16 10.32 0.06 -54.31
N SER A 17 9.96 -0.69 -55.37
CA SER A 17 10.89 -1.32 -56.32
C SER A 17 11.14 -0.46 -57.57
N VAL A 18 10.79 0.84 -57.50
CA VAL A 18 11.21 1.87 -58.45
C VAL A 18 12.71 2.12 -58.25
N PHE A 19 13.47 1.47 -59.13
CA PHE A 19 14.55 2.12 -59.88
C PHE A 19 15.70 2.72 -59.03
N ILE A 20 16.25 1.89 -58.15
CA ILE A 20 17.67 1.53 -58.34
C ILE A 20 17.76 0.92 -59.75
N ILE A 21 18.47 1.58 -60.67
CA ILE A 21 18.92 1.18 -62.04
C ILE A 21 18.62 2.31 -63.04
N ALA A 22 19.66 2.67 -63.81
CA ALA A 22 19.70 3.52 -65.00
C ALA A 22 19.78 5.04 -64.75
N LEU A 23 20.97 5.63 -64.60
CA LEU A 23 21.96 5.93 -65.66
C LEU A 23 21.36 6.68 -66.85
N VAL A 24 22.08 7.74 -67.25
CA VAL A 24 21.97 8.45 -68.54
C VAL A 24 20.75 9.36 -68.62
N GLY A 25 20.82 10.62 -69.01
CA GLY A 25 21.89 11.41 -69.61
C GLY A 25 21.23 12.55 -70.38
N CYS A 26 21.99 13.65 -70.51
CA CYS A 26 22.04 14.60 -71.63
C CYS A 26 20.74 15.14 -72.27
N SER A 27 20.63 16.47 -72.38
CA SER A 27 20.03 17.09 -73.57
C SER A 27 20.57 18.49 -73.80
N ASP A 28 21.25 18.64 -74.93
CA ASP A 28 21.86 19.82 -75.53
C ASP A 28 20.93 21.04 -75.67
N GLY A 29 21.53 22.23 -75.68
CA GLY A 29 20.86 23.49 -76.02
C GLY A 29 21.81 24.49 -76.69
N ALA A 30 21.80 24.44 -78.03
CA ALA A 30 22.09 25.43 -79.08
C ALA A 30 23.22 26.51 -78.95
N PRO A 31 23.96 26.82 -80.04
CA PRO A 31 25.10 27.74 -80.03
C PRO A 31 24.71 29.20 -80.34
N GLY A 32 25.58 30.16 -79.96
CA GLY A 32 25.41 31.57 -80.29
C GLY A 32 26.71 32.39 -80.36
N ALA A 33 26.92 32.98 -81.55
CA ALA A 33 27.72 34.13 -82.01
C ALA A 33 29.09 34.50 -81.35
N PRO A 34 30.16 34.70 -82.15
CA PRO A 34 31.43 35.25 -81.66
C PRO A 34 31.42 36.79 -81.49
N GLY A 35 32.22 37.28 -80.56
CA GLY A 35 32.69 38.67 -80.45
C GLY A 35 33.24 38.92 -79.04
N LEU A 36 34.18 39.82 -78.75
CA LEU A 36 35.10 40.70 -79.49
C LEU A 36 36.46 40.58 -78.76
N PRO A 37 37.62 40.94 -79.36
CA PRO A 37 38.90 40.86 -78.65
C PRO A 37 38.94 41.84 -77.46
N GLY A 38 39.32 41.33 -76.29
CA GLY A 38 39.48 42.12 -75.07
C GLY A 38 40.95 42.29 -74.68
N ASN A 39 41.25 43.47 -74.14
CA ASN A 39 42.57 44.09 -73.96
C ASN A 39 43.63 43.28 -73.19
N PRO A 40 44.93 43.56 -73.38
CA PRO A 40 46.01 42.95 -72.60
C PRO A 40 45.82 43.23 -71.10
N GLY A 41 45.92 42.17 -70.28
CA GLY A 41 45.87 42.27 -68.83
C GLY A 41 47.25 42.53 -68.21
N ASN A 42 47.21 43.23 -67.07
CA ASN A 42 48.29 43.93 -66.37
C ASN A 42 49.58 43.12 -66.08
N PRO A 43 50.73 43.79 -65.87
CA PRO A 43 51.92 43.14 -65.32
C PRO A 43 51.60 42.34 -64.06
N GLY A 44 52.25 41.19 -63.91
CA GLY A 44 52.08 40.34 -62.74
C GLY A 44 52.33 41.11 -61.45
N ALA A 45 51.51 40.84 -60.42
CA ALA A 45 51.70 41.41 -59.09
C ALA A 45 53.12 41.10 -58.57
N ALA A 46 53.71 42.03 -57.82
CA ALA A 46 54.96 41.76 -57.12
C ALA A 46 54.80 40.49 -56.26
N GLY A 47 55.82 39.62 -56.29
CA GLY A 47 55.79 38.37 -55.53
C GLY A 47 55.52 38.64 -54.04
N PRO A 48 54.81 37.74 -53.34
CA PRO A 48 54.51 37.93 -51.94
C PRO A 48 55.80 38.10 -51.14
N GLN A 49 55.79 39.02 -50.17
CA GLN A 49 56.87 39.14 -49.20
C GLN A 49 57.07 37.79 -48.52
N GLY A 50 58.32 37.34 -48.42
CA GLY A 50 58.66 36.06 -47.80
C GLY A 50 58.03 35.94 -46.40
N ALA A 51 57.52 34.75 -46.08
CA ALA A 51 56.86 34.50 -44.81
C ALA A 51 57.77 34.91 -43.63
N PRO A 52 57.23 35.57 -42.59
CA PRO A 52 57.97 35.79 -41.35
C PRO A 52 58.55 34.47 -40.84
N GLY A 53 59.79 34.50 -40.33
CA GLY A 53 60.40 33.30 -39.75
C GLY A 53 59.51 32.70 -38.65
N GLU A 54 59.50 31.38 -38.56
CA GLU A 54 58.66 30.68 -37.57
C GLU A 54 59.01 31.15 -36.15
N PRO A 55 58.01 31.39 -35.28
CA PRO A 55 58.27 31.69 -33.88
C PRO A 55 59.12 30.60 -33.22
N GLY A 56 60.10 31.00 -32.41
CA GLY A 56 60.91 30.05 -31.64
C GLY A 56 60.04 29.14 -30.78
N VAL A 57 60.45 27.88 -30.66
CA VAL A 57 59.73 26.87 -29.87
C VAL A 57 59.58 27.37 -28.42
N PRO A 58 58.35 27.34 -27.83
CA PRO A 58 58.17 27.66 -26.42
C PRO A 58 59.04 26.74 -25.54
N GLY A 59 59.64 27.31 -24.49
CA GLY A 59 60.39 26.53 -23.51
C GLY A 59 59.50 25.48 -22.83
N GLU A 60 60.09 24.36 -22.45
CA GLU A 60 59.36 23.28 -21.78
C GLU A 60 58.74 23.79 -20.45
N PRO A 61 57.50 23.38 -20.11
CA PRO A 61 56.91 23.72 -18.83
C PRO A 61 57.76 23.22 -17.66
N GLY A 62 57.95 24.05 -16.63
CA GLY A 62 58.64 23.64 -15.41
C GLY A 62 57.94 22.46 -14.74
N GLU A 63 58.71 21.58 -14.10
CA GLU A 63 58.18 20.41 -13.41
C GLU A 63 57.17 20.81 -12.31
N PRO A 64 56.09 20.03 -12.10
CA PRO A 64 55.14 20.31 -11.02
C PRO A 64 55.82 20.30 -9.65
N GLY A 65 55.49 21.28 -8.80
CA GLY A 65 55.96 21.32 -7.42
C GLY A 65 55.52 20.08 -6.63
N LEU A 66 56.35 19.64 -5.68
CA LEU A 66 56.03 18.49 -4.83
C LEU A 66 54.73 18.72 -4.03
N PRO A 67 53.93 17.67 -3.76
CA PRO A 67 52.76 17.76 -2.90
C PRO A 67 53.13 18.29 -1.50
N GLY A 68 52.29 19.18 -0.96
CA GLY A 68 52.44 19.65 0.43
C GLY A 68 52.32 18.51 1.44
N LEU A 69 53.01 18.63 2.57
CA LEU A 69 52.93 17.64 3.65
C LEU A 69 51.49 17.57 4.22
N PRO A 70 51.03 16.40 4.70
CA PRO A 70 49.75 16.28 5.39
C PRO A 70 49.65 17.23 6.58
N GLY A 71 48.49 17.86 6.76
CA GLY A 71 48.22 18.69 7.94
C GLY A 71 48.26 17.87 9.23
N ASN A 72 48.73 18.47 10.33
CA ASN A 72 48.71 17.82 11.64
C ASN A 72 47.28 17.50 12.07
N PRO A 73 47.05 16.40 12.82
CA PRO A 73 45.75 16.11 13.41
C PRO A 73 45.23 17.30 14.24
N GLY A 74 43.93 17.60 14.13
CA GLY A 74 43.29 18.62 14.94
C GLY A 74 43.39 18.29 16.43
N ALA A 75 43.46 19.32 17.28
CA ALA A 75 43.43 19.12 18.73
C ALA A 75 42.12 18.42 19.16
N PRO A 76 42.13 17.62 20.24
CA PRO A 76 40.92 17.06 20.81
C PRO A 76 39.88 18.16 21.10
N GLY A 77 38.60 17.88 20.81
CA GLY A 77 37.52 18.80 21.15
C GLY A 77 37.48 19.07 22.65
N ALA A 78 37.08 20.29 23.03
CA ALA A 78 36.88 20.62 24.44
C ALA A 78 35.84 19.67 25.08
N PRO A 79 35.97 19.35 26.38
CA PRO A 79 34.93 18.63 27.10
C PRO A 79 33.57 19.32 26.92
N GLY A 80 32.51 18.53 26.75
CA GLY A 80 31.15 19.07 26.67
C GLY A 80 30.81 19.90 27.93
N PRO A 81 29.89 20.88 27.82
CA PRO A 81 29.45 21.63 28.99
C PRO A 81 28.87 20.66 30.04
N GLN A 82 29.09 20.96 31.32
CA GLN A 82 28.44 20.24 32.41
C GLN A 82 26.92 20.30 32.19
N GLY A 83 26.25 19.15 32.31
CA GLY A 83 24.79 19.10 32.21
C GLY A 83 24.14 20.03 33.24
N PRO A 84 22.91 20.52 32.98
CA PRO A 84 22.20 21.36 33.94
C PRO A 84 22.10 20.64 35.30
N ALA A 85 22.13 21.41 36.39
CA ALA A 85 21.87 20.88 37.72
C ALA A 85 20.54 20.12 37.71
N GLY A 86 20.50 18.94 38.34
CA GLY A 86 19.24 18.25 38.57
C GLY A 86 18.32 19.18 39.36
N VAL A 87 17.07 19.29 38.94
CA VAL A 87 16.07 20.07 39.68
C VAL A 87 15.89 19.47 41.07
N ASP A 88 15.92 20.31 42.11
CA ASP A 88 15.58 19.88 43.47
C ASP A 88 14.15 19.33 43.47
N GLY A 89 13.94 18.17 44.08
CA GLY A 89 12.69 17.42 44.00
C GLY A 89 11.44 18.11 44.59
N ALA A 90 11.57 19.34 45.10
CA ALA A 90 10.50 20.12 45.70
C ALA A 90 9.81 21.10 44.72
N ASP A 91 10.45 21.47 43.60
CA ASP A 91 9.95 22.48 42.66
C ASP A 91 9.73 21.96 41.23
N ALA A 92 9.78 20.63 41.03
CA ALA A 92 9.30 20.05 39.79
C ALA A 92 7.77 20.30 39.69
N PRO A 93 7.24 20.87 38.59
CA PRO A 93 5.82 20.69 38.29
C PRO A 93 5.58 19.18 38.37
N ALA A 94 4.56 18.75 39.12
CA ALA A 94 4.22 17.34 39.22
C ALA A 94 4.00 16.78 37.81
N ILE A 95 5.04 16.19 37.23
CA ILE A 95 4.90 15.39 36.02
C ILE A 95 4.14 14.17 36.54
N PRO A 96 2.92 13.88 36.08
CA PRO A 96 2.30 12.60 36.40
C PRO A 96 3.17 11.56 35.71
N LYS A 97 4.13 10.96 36.43
CA LYS A 97 5.00 9.90 35.88
C LYS A 97 4.33 8.56 36.06
N ALA A 98 3.05 8.51 35.74
CA ALA A 98 2.43 7.25 35.42
C ALA A 98 3.07 6.74 34.12
N SER A 99 3.40 5.46 34.08
CA SER A 99 3.86 4.75 32.89
C SER A 99 2.78 3.81 32.42
N LEU A 100 2.76 3.57 31.12
CA LEU A 100 1.85 2.63 30.49
C LEU A 100 2.62 1.76 29.51
N SER A 101 2.26 0.49 29.43
CA SER A 101 2.79 -0.48 28.49
C SER A 101 1.65 -1.37 28.02
N ALA A 102 1.77 -1.87 26.80
CA ALA A 102 0.85 -2.83 26.23
C ALA A 102 1.62 -4.07 25.77
N SER A 103 0.95 -5.22 25.78
CA SER A 103 1.51 -6.50 25.30
C SER A 103 1.92 -6.45 23.83
N SER A 104 1.35 -5.54 23.04
CA SER A 104 1.74 -5.28 21.67
C SER A 104 1.57 -3.80 21.30
N SER A 105 2.45 -3.28 20.46
CA SER A 105 2.32 -1.95 19.83
C SER A 105 1.39 -1.95 18.62
N SER A 106 0.96 -3.14 18.17
CA SER A 106 -0.02 -3.31 17.11
C SER A 106 -1.05 -4.38 17.47
N VAL A 107 -2.33 -4.08 17.25
CA VAL A 107 -3.43 -4.90 17.76
C VAL A 107 -4.64 -4.79 16.84
N THR A 108 -5.41 -5.86 16.72
CA THR A 108 -6.68 -5.87 15.99
C THR A 108 -7.83 -5.52 16.94
N MET A 109 -8.95 -5.01 16.42
CA MET A 109 -10.09 -4.59 17.27
C MET A 109 -10.72 -5.73 18.08
N ASP A 110 -10.67 -6.94 17.55
CA ASP A 110 -11.09 -8.19 18.16
C ASP A 110 -9.96 -8.94 18.90
N GLY A 111 -8.75 -8.37 18.88
CA GLY A 111 -7.56 -8.96 19.46
C GLY A 111 -7.47 -8.75 20.97
N GLU A 112 -6.80 -9.69 21.63
CA GLU A 112 -6.47 -9.57 23.04
C GLU A 112 -5.35 -8.52 23.25
N LEU A 113 -5.53 -7.64 24.23
CA LEU A 113 -4.54 -6.64 24.62
C LEU A 113 -4.37 -6.65 26.14
N THR A 114 -3.16 -6.90 26.61
CA THR A 114 -2.84 -6.71 28.03
C THR A 114 -2.18 -5.35 28.20
N VAL A 115 -2.65 -4.57 29.16
CA VAL A 115 -2.16 -3.22 29.48
C VAL A 115 -1.67 -3.21 30.92
N THR A 116 -0.45 -2.72 31.10
CA THR A 116 0.20 -2.61 32.40
C THR A 116 0.56 -1.16 32.65
N GLY A 117 0.21 -0.65 33.83
CA GLY A 117 0.56 0.70 34.25
C GLY A 117 1.29 0.71 35.58
N GLY A 118 2.11 1.74 35.79
CA GLY A 118 2.82 1.98 37.05
C GLY A 118 2.91 3.47 37.35
N GLY A 119 3.18 3.87 38.61
CA GLY A 119 3.29 5.28 38.98
C GLY A 119 1.96 6.02 39.14
N PHE A 120 0.86 5.29 39.36
CA PHE A 120 -0.42 5.82 39.79
C PHE A 120 -0.50 5.90 41.32
N GLU A 121 -1.46 6.64 41.88
CA GLU A 121 -1.68 6.69 43.32
C GLU A 121 -2.22 5.33 43.82
N ALA A 122 -1.81 4.93 45.03
CA ALA A 122 -2.21 3.64 45.58
C ALA A 122 -3.73 3.57 45.79
N GLY A 123 -4.40 2.56 45.22
CA GLY A 123 -5.85 2.42 45.28
C GLY A 123 -6.63 3.34 44.34
N GLU A 124 -5.93 4.09 43.47
CA GLU A 124 -6.54 5.00 42.49
C GLU A 124 -7.31 4.22 41.43
N ALA A 125 -8.54 4.65 41.13
CA ALA A 125 -9.29 4.14 39.99
C ALA A 125 -8.69 4.73 38.71
N VAL A 126 -8.24 3.86 37.81
CA VAL A 126 -7.66 4.20 36.51
C VAL A 126 -8.61 3.80 35.40
N VAL A 127 -8.98 4.75 34.56
CA VAL A 127 -9.78 4.56 33.35
C VAL A 127 -8.85 4.38 32.16
N ILE A 128 -9.05 3.34 31.38
CA ILE A 128 -8.28 3.07 30.17
C ILE A 128 -9.16 3.35 28.94
N GLN A 129 -8.65 4.20 28.05
CA GLN A 129 -9.37 4.64 26.86
C GLN A 129 -8.46 4.67 25.63
N LEU A 130 -9.04 4.35 24.49
CA LEU A 130 -8.45 4.51 23.18
C LEU A 130 -8.87 5.88 22.63
N VAL A 131 -7.90 6.76 22.42
CA VAL A 131 -8.09 8.07 21.79
C VAL A 131 -7.78 7.93 20.31
N VAL A 132 -8.85 8.01 19.51
CA VAL A 132 -8.79 7.80 18.05
C VAL A 132 -8.59 9.12 17.32
N ASP A 133 -9.31 10.15 17.75
CA ASP A 133 -9.16 11.54 17.31
C ASP A 133 -9.37 12.50 18.50
N GLU A 134 -9.11 13.80 18.32
CA GLU A 134 -9.26 14.82 19.39
C GLU A 134 -10.69 14.92 19.97
N SER A 135 -11.68 14.28 19.34
CA SER A 135 -13.09 14.36 19.71
C SER A 135 -13.67 13.04 20.26
N LEU A 136 -12.95 11.93 20.16
CA LEU A 136 -13.46 10.59 20.46
C LEU A 136 -12.49 9.77 21.30
N SER A 137 -12.90 9.57 22.55
CA SER A 137 -12.36 8.55 23.45
C SER A 137 -13.30 7.35 23.50
N VAL A 138 -12.77 6.16 23.21
CA VAL A 138 -13.50 4.90 23.29
C VAL A 138 -12.98 4.11 24.47
N ILE A 139 -13.89 3.58 25.27
CA ILE A 139 -13.55 2.71 26.39
C ILE A 139 -13.16 1.32 25.87
N VAL A 140 -11.98 0.83 26.24
CA VAL A 140 -11.47 -0.47 25.80
C VAL A 140 -12.28 -1.61 26.43
N GLY A 141 -12.73 -2.59 25.64
CA GLY A 141 -13.43 -3.77 26.17
C GLY A 141 -14.96 -3.63 26.31
N GLY A 142 -15.60 -2.74 25.53
CA GLY A 142 -17.06 -2.79 25.33
C GLY A 142 -17.92 -2.34 26.52
N GLY A 143 -17.50 -1.32 27.28
CA GLY A 143 -18.31 -0.71 28.34
C GLY A 143 -17.57 -0.58 29.68
N ARG A 144 -18.31 -0.65 30.81
CA ARG A 144 -17.88 -0.43 32.22
C ARG A 144 -16.60 -1.18 32.69
N GLY A 145 -15.96 -2.00 31.85
CA GLY A 145 -14.82 -2.85 32.15
C GLY A 145 -13.43 -2.22 32.03
N ALA A 146 -13.27 -1.01 31.47
CA ALA A 146 -11.93 -0.38 31.37
C ALA A 146 -11.51 0.41 32.62
N GLN A 147 -12.00 0.01 33.79
CA GLN A 147 -11.60 0.59 35.05
C GLN A 147 -10.83 -0.43 35.87
N VAL A 148 -9.62 -0.08 36.25
CA VAL A 148 -8.76 -0.90 37.09
C VAL A 148 -8.28 -0.07 38.27
N ALA A 149 -8.23 -0.66 39.46
CA ALA A 149 -7.66 0.01 40.63
C ALA A 149 -6.15 -0.26 40.67
N ALA A 150 -5.36 0.80 40.78
CA ALA A 150 -3.94 0.67 41.06
C ALA A 150 -3.76 -0.01 42.43
N ASN A 151 -2.85 -0.98 42.51
CA ASN A 151 -2.53 -1.68 43.74
C ASN A 151 -1.80 -0.76 44.73
N GLY A 152 -1.41 -1.30 45.90
CA GLY A 152 -0.69 -0.54 46.93
C GLY A 152 0.67 0.04 46.50
N ALA A 153 1.21 -0.39 45.36
CA ALA A 153 2.44 0.12 44.76
C ALA A 153 2.18 1.06 43.56
N GLY A 154 0.93 1.44 43.30
CA GLY A 154 0.59 2.33 42.18
C GLY A 154 0.64 1.65 40.81
N ALA A 155 0.57 0.32 40.78
CA ALA A 155 0.64 -0.47 39.55
C ALA A 155 -0.66 -1.22 39.27
N PHE A 156 -0.93 -1.50 37.99
CA PHE A 156 -2.04 -2.33 37.57
C PHE A 156 -1.68 -3.16 36.34
N GLU A 157 -2.45 -4.22 36.14
CA GLU A 157 -2.44 -5.02 34.92
C GLU A 157 -3.89 -5.40 34.60
N VAL A 158 -4.27 -5.26 33.33
CA VAL A 158 -5.60 -5.66 32.84
C VAL A 158 -5.48 -6.23 31.44
N THR A 159 -6.21 -7.31 31.19
CA THR A 159 -6.29 -7.94 29.87
C THR A 159 -7.68 -7.72 29.30
N PHE A 160 -7.73 -7.16 28.11
CA PHE A 160 -8.93 -6.98 27.31
C PHE A 160 -9.01 -8.10 26.28
N SER A 161 -10.13 -8.81 26.23
CA SER A 161 -10.37 -9.83 25.20
C SER A 161 -10.70 -9.23 23.82
N SER A 162 -11.11 -7.96 23.78
CA SER A 162 -11.33 -7.17 22.56
C SER A 162 -11.27 -5.68 22.91
N LEU A 163 -10.99 -4.82 21.92
CA LEU A 163 -10.92 -3.36 22.13
C LEU A 163 -12.28 -2.69 21.94
N SER A 164 -13.05 -3.12 20.94
CA SER A 164 -14.44 -2.70 20.74
C SER A 164 -15.17 -3.71 19.84
N GLU A 165 -16.46 -3.93 20.11
CA GLU A 165 -17.36 -4.67 19.20
C GLU A 165 -18.28 -3.73 18.39
N ASP A 166 -18.19 -2.42 18.61
CA ASP A 166 -19.00 -1.41 17.93
C ASP A 166 -18.44 -1.11 16.52
N SER A 167 -19.24 -1.35 15.48
CA SER A 167 -18.85 -1.18 14.08
C SER A 167 -18.49 0.27 13.73
N ASP A 168 -19.12 1.25 14.38
CA ASP A 168 -18.86 2.67 14.12
C ASP A 168 -17.48 3.08 14.68
N VAL A 169 -17.07 2.46 15.78
CA VAL A 169 -15.72 2.62 16.35
C VAL A 169 -14.67 1.93 15.47
N VAL A 170 -14.93 0.69 15.07
CA VAL A 170 -13.98 -0.12 14.28
C VAL A 170 -13.64 0.55 12.97
N SER A 171 -14.64 1.11 12.26
CA SER A 171 -14.43 1.77 10.97
C SER A 171 -13.59 3.07 11.05
N ARG A 172 -13.49 3.68 12.24
CA ARG A 172 -12.83 4.98 12.44
C ARG A 172 -11.46 4.88 13.10
N ALA A 173 -11.21 3.80 13.84
CA ALA A 173 -10.01 3.64 14.64
C ALA A 173 -8.87 2.92 13.91
N SER A 174 -8.98 2.71 12.59
CA SER A 174 -7.93 2.12 11.75
C SER A 174 -6.70 3.03 11.68
N GLY A 175 -5.51 2.47 11.96
CA GLY A 175 -4.24 3.20 11.91
C GLY A 175 -3.67 3.57 13.27
N ALA A 176 -2.88 4.66 13.33
CA ALA A 176 -2.21 5.09 14.54
C ALA A 176 -3.19 5.77 15.50
N VAL A 177 -3.29 5.26 16.73
CA VAL A 177 -4.14 5.78 17.81
C VAL A 177 -3.32 5.91 19.10
N THR A 178 -3.90 6.55 20.10
CA THR A 178 -3.28 6.67 21.43
C THR A 178 -4.06 5.86 22.44
N LEU A 179 -3.40 4.97 23.16
CA LEU A 179 -3.97 4.36 24.35
C LEU A 179 -3.62 5.23 25.56
N GLU A 180 -4.62 5.60 26.35
CA GLU A 180 -4.47 6.48 27.50
C GLU A 180 -5.04 5.81 28.76
N ALA A 181 -4.35 6.01 29.87
CA ALA A 181 -4.75 5.63 31.21
C ALA A 181 -4.85 6.89 32.07
N GLN A 182 -6.04 7.19 32.57
CA GLN A 182 -6.33 8.37 33.39
C GLN A 182 -6.82 7.94 34.77
N GLY A 183 -6.05 8.27 35.79
CA GLY A 183 -6.38 8.07 37.19
C GLY A 183 -7.26 9.19 37.76
N GLY A 184 -8.14 8.83 38.71
CA GLY A 184 -9.08 9.76 39.34
C GLY A 184 -8.45 10.89 40.18
N SER A 185 -7.16 10.77 40.52
CA SER A 185 -6.36 11.79 41.22
C SER A 185 -5.58 12.69 40.27
N GLY A 186 -5.71 12.49 38.95
CA GLY A 186 -5.07 13.31 37.92
C GLY A 186 -3.82 12.69 37.30
N SER A 187 -3.46 11.45 37.69
CA SER A 187 -2.41 10.66 37.04
C SER A 187 -2.78 10.37 35.59
N VAL A 188 -1.89 10.62 34.62
CA VAL A 188 -2.15 10.32 33.20
C VAL A 188 -0.92 9.65 32.60
N ALA A 189 -1.13 8.57 31.84
CA ALA A 189 -0.11 7.92 31.03
C ALA A 189 -0.68 7.55 29.67
N SER A 190 0.13 7.63 28.62
CA SER A 190 -0.30 7.25 27.28
C SER A 190 0.80 6.60 26.46
N ILE A 191 0.41 5.74 25.54
CA ILE A 191 1.31 5.11 24.56
C ILE A 191 0.66 5.10 23.17
N PRO A 192 1.46 5.25 22.10
CA PRO A 192 0.96 5.02 20.76
C PRO A 192 0.72 3.52 20.54
N VAL A 193 -0.40 3.20 19.89
CA VAL A 193 -0.73 1.85 19.43
C VAL A 193 -1.22 1.94 17.99
N VAL A 194 -0.91 0.94 17.18
CA VAL A 194 -1.43 0.83 15.82
C VAL A 194 -2.56 -0.17 15.81
N ILE A 195 -3.76 0.30 15.49
CA ILE A 195 -4.85 -0.60 15.17
C ILE A 195 -4.60 -1.12 13.76
N ILE A 196 -4.21 -2.38 13.69
CA ILE A 196 -4.19 -3.09 12.43
C ILE A 196 -5.63 -3.44 12.16
N ASP A 197 -6.17 -2.86 11.11
CA ASP A 197 -7.42 -3.32 10.56
C ASP A 197 -7.26 -4.82 10.30
N SER A 198 -8.07 -5.67 10.93
CA SER A 198 -8.22 -7.05 10.46
C SER A 198 -8.66 -7.10 8.98
N ALA A 199 -8.97 -5.94 8.37
CA ALA A 199 -9.10 -5.74 6.93
C ALA A 199 -7.79 -5.83 6.11
N ALA A 200 -6.62 -6.09 6.70
CA ALA A 200 -5.42 -6.52 5.96
C ALA A 200 -5.42 -8.02 5.60
N ALA A 201 -6.58 -8.68 5.64
CA ALA A 201 -6.82 -9.98 5.02
C ALA A 201 -8.26 -10.11 4.50
N VAL A 202 -8.74 -9.19 3.65
CA VAL A 202 -9.93 -9.48 2.82
C VAL A 202 -9.75 -8.93 1.40
N THR A 203 -8.78 -9.47 0.65
CA THR A 203 -8.99 -9.62 -0.80
C THR A 203 -9.87 -10.85 -0.99
N SER A 204 -11.19 -10.64 -0.90
CA SER A 204 -12.25 -11.65 -0.84
C SER A 204 -12.13 -12.54 0.40
N PRO A 205 -13.17 -12.70 1.24
CA PRO A 205 -13.07 -13.73 2.25
C PRO A 205 -12.88 -15.04 1.50
N SER A 206 -11.97 -15.87 1.98
CA SER A 206 -11.90 -17.27 1.57
C SER A 206 -13.13 -18.01 2.14
N SER A 207 -14.31 -17.46 1.88
CA SER A 207 -15.57 -18.07 2.24
C SER A 207 -15.71 -19.30 1.35
N ASN A 208 -15.86 -20.44 1.99
CA ASN A 208 -16.05 -21.70 1.32
C ASN A 208 -17.51 -22.06 1.38
N LEU A 209 -18.01 -22.61 0.28
CA LEU A 209 -19.34 -23.17 0.17
C LEU A 209 -19.21 -24.61 -0.29
N ALA A 210 -19.97 -25.50 0.33
CA ALA A 210 -20.13 -26.88 -0.12
C ALA A 210 -21.59 -27.27 -0.03
N ILE A 211 -22.10 -27.94 -1.05
CA ILE A 211 -23.48 -28.41 -1.12
C ILE A 211 -23.46 -29.85 -1.61
N ALA A 212 -24.15 -30.74 -0.90
CA ALA A 212 -24.29 -32.11 -1.33
C ALA A 212 -25.16 -32.19 -2.61
N PRO A 213 -24.94 -33.17 -3.50
CA PRO A 213 -25.85 -33.42 -4.61
C PRO A 213 -27.30 -33.57 -4.13
N GLY A 214 -28.26 -33.13 -4.95
CA GLY A 214 -29.67 -33.18 -4.61
C GLY A 214 -30.54 -33.74 -5.72
N ALA A 215 -31.77 -34.11 -5.38
CA ALA A 215 -32.80 -34.49 -6.32
C ALA A 215 -33.82 -33.35 -6.52
N PRO A 216 -34.44 -33.21 -7.71
CA PRO A 216 -35.52 -32.26 -7.91
C PRO A 216 -36.64 -32.45 -6.89
N GLY A 217 -36.94 -31.40 -6.11
CA GLY A 217 -37.96 -31.43 -5.05
C GLY A 217 -37.52 -32.07 -3.72
N GLY A 218 -36.32 -32.64 -3.64
CA GLY A 218 -35.75 -33.24 -2.44
C GLY A 218 -35.11 -32.23 -1.48
N THR A 219 -34.49 -32.70 -0.39
CA THR A 219 -33.65 -31.89 0.50
C THR A 219 -32.18 -32.21 0.27
N THR A 220 -31.31 -31.21 0.49
CA THR A 220 -29.86 -31.38 0.50
C THR A 220 -29.25 -30.56 1.62
N THR A 221 -28.07 -30.95 2.08
CA THR A 221 -27.32 -30.23 3.10
C THR A 221 -26.30 -29.30 2.46
N LEU A 222 -26.24 -28.08 2.99
CA LEU A 222 -25.29 -27.06 2.58
C LEU A 222 -24.47 -26.60 3.78
N TYR A 223 -23.18 -26.42 3.54
CA TYR A 223 -22.17 -26.00 4.51
C TYR A 223 -21.48 -24.74 4.01
N GLY A 224 -21.31 -23.76 4.89
CA GLY A 224 -20.51 -22.58 4.61
C GLY A 224 -19.59 -22.23 5.77
N SER A 225 -18.43 -21.65 5.47
CA SER A 225 -17.45 -21.19 6.45
C SER A 225 -16.67 -19.99 5.91
N GLY A 226 -16.13 -19.14 6.79
CA GLY A 226 -15.33 -17.97 6.39
C GLY A 226 -16.13 -16.67 6.30
N PHE A 227 -17.37 -16.66 6.79
CA PHE A 227 -18.22 -15.48 6.92
C PHE A 227 -17.98 -14.77 8.27
N LYS A 228 -18.42 -13.52 8.43
CA LYS A 228 -18.33 -12.83 9.73
C LYS A 228 -19.35 -13.42 10.73
N LYS A 229 -19.05 -13.36 12.03
CA LYS A 229 -19.98 -13.77 13.11
C LYS A 229 -21.30 -13.00 12.99
N GLY A 230 -22.43 -13.71 13.01
CA GLY A 230 -23.77 -13.12 12.90
C GLY A 230 -24.09 -12.55 11.51
N GLU A 231 -23.23 -12.80 10.51
CA GLU A 231 -23.49 -12.33 9.15
C GLU A 231 -24.69 -13.05 8.56
N MET A 232 -25.62 -12.31 7.96
CA MET A 232 -26.75 -12.88 7.23
C MET A 232 -26.29 -13.22 5.81
N ILE A 233 -26.47 -14.49 5.42
CA ILE A 233 -26.06 -15.04 4.14
C ILE A 233 -27.29 -15.40 3.31
N SER A 234 -27.32 -14.93 2.06
CA SER A 234 -28.29 -15.32 1.05
C SER A 234 -27.68 -16.33 0.09
N ILE A 235 -28.35 -17.45 -0.12
CA ILE A 235 -27.87 -18.54 -0.96
C ILE A 235 -28.71 -18.60 -2.22
N TRP A 236 -28.05 -18.53 -3.38
CA TRP A 236 -28.66 -18.47 -4.70
C TRP A 236 -28.18 -19.62 -5.56
N ALA A 237 -29.05 -20.18 -6.38
CA ALA A 237 -28.65 -21.10 -7.45
C ALA A 237 -29.67 -21.03 -8.60
N GLY A 238 -29.19 -21.08 -9.84
CA GLY A 238 -30.06 -21.02 -11.02
C GLY A 238 -30.94 -19.77 -11.09
N GLY A 239 -30.49 -18.65 -10.52
CA GLY A 239 -31.23 -17.38 -10.46
C GLY A 239 -32.31 -17.30 -9.38
N ASN A 240 -32.47 -18.34 -8.55
CA ASN A 240 -33.44 -18.37 -7.44
C ASN A 240 -32.74 -18.39 -6.09
N ILE A 241 -33.39 -17.83 -5.07
CA ILE A 241 -32.95 -17.98 -3.68
C ILE A 241 -33.29 -19.40 -3.22
N LEU A 242 -32.29 -20.13 -2.76
CA LEU A 242 -32.45 -21.45 -2.16
C LEU A 242 -32.74 -21.35 -0.66
N ALA A 243 -32.02 -20.49 0.05
CA ALA A 243 -32.15 -20.31 1.49
C ALA A 243 -31.47 -19.04 2.01
N GLY A 244 -31.80 -18.67 3.25
CA GLY A 244 -31.01 -17.75 4.06
C GLY A 244 -30.36 -18.49 5.22
N ALA A 245 -29.16 -18.06 5.62
CA ALA A 245 -28.45 -18.57 6.78
C ALA A 245 -27.88 -17.42 7.61
N GLU A 246 -27.58 -17.69 8.88
CA GLU A 246 -26.82 -16.79 9.74
C GLU A 246 -25.54 -17.52 10.15
N ALA A 247 -24.39 -16.86 9.99
CA ALA A 247 -23.13 -17.42 10.42
C ALA A 247 -23.03 -17.44 11.95
N ASN A 248 -22.66 -18.58 12.51
CA ASN A 248 -22.45 -18.75 13.95
C ASN A 248 -21.23 -17.95 14.43
N LYS A 249 -20.90 -18.06 15.73
CA LYS A 249 -19.73 -17.39 16.33
C LYS A 249 -18.38 -17.71 15.70
N TYR A 250 -18.28 -18.77 14.89
CA TYR A 250 -17.09 -19.18 14.16
C TYR A 250 -17.14 -18.81 12.67
N GLY A 251 -18.14 -18.04 12.22
CA GLY A 251 -18.25 -17.67 10.80
C GLY A 251 -18.72 -18.80 9.89
N ALA A 252 -19.39 -19.81 10.46
CA ALA A 252 -19.82 -21.01 9.75
C ALA A 252 -21.32 -21.24 9.89
N PHE A 253 -21.90 -21.99 8.95
CA PHE A 253 -23.30 -22.40 9.01
C PHE A 253 -23.51 -23.76 8.34
N GLN A 254 -24.57 -24.45 8.76
CA GLN A 254 -25.03 -25.70 8.18
C GLN A 254 -26.56 -25.65 8.10
N LEU A 255 -27.13 -25.95 6.94
CA LEU A 255 -28.56 -25.89 6.73
C LEU A 255 -29.02 -26.99 5.76
N GLU A 256 -30.18 -27.57 6.05
CA GLU A 256 -30.94 -28.36 5.08
C GLU A 256 -31.82 -27.46 4.22
N VAL A 257 -31.68 -27.57 2.91
CA VAL A 257 -32.41 -26.74 1.94
C VAL A 257 -33.22 -27.63 1.01
N LYS A 258 -34.45 -27.21 0.71
CA LYS A 258 -35.29 -27.89 -0.27
C LYS A 258 -34.89 -27.45 -1.68
N VAL A 259 -34.61 -28.42 -2.54
CA VAL A 259 -34.14 -28.18 -3.90
C VAL A 259 -35.34 -27.92 -4.82
N GLY A 260 -35.64 -26.65 -5.07
CA GLY A 260 -36.68 -26.22 -6.01
C GLY A 260 -36.23 -26.19 -7.48
N LEU A 261 -35.06 -26.75 -7.80
CA LEU A 261 -34.44 -26.72 -9.13
C LEU A 261 -34.72 -28.01 -9.92
N GLY A 262 -34.73 -27.90 -11.24
CA GLY A 262 -34.77 -29.03 -12.15
C GLY A 262 -33.43 -29.78 -12.22
N GLU A 263 -33.38 -30.88 -12.97
CA GLU A 263 -32.13 -31.61 -13.21
C GLU A 263 -31.12 -30.73 -13.96
N GLY A 264 -29.87 -30.70 -13.49
CA GLY A 264 -28.83 -29.87 -14.09
C GLY A 264 -27.63 -29.64 -13.17
N ILE A 265 -26.61 -28.98 -13.73
CA ILE A 265 -25.47 -28.47 -12.97
C ILE A 265 -25.67 -26.98 -12.78
N TYR A 266 -25.64 -26.54 -11.54
CA TYR A 266 -25.78 -25.15 -11.14
C TYR A 266 -24.54 -24.68 -10.38
N THR A 267 -24.38 -23.37 -10.29
CA THR A 267 -23.47 -22.75 -9.34
C THR A 267 -24.32 -22.22 -8.19
N ALA A 268 -24.08 -22.72 -6.99
CA ALA A 268 -24.58 -22.11 -5.76
C ALA A 268 -23.68 -20.92 -5.42
N ASN A 269 -24.27 -19.78 -5.08
CA ASN A 269 -23.58 -18.58 -4.64
C ASN A 269 -24.12 -18.17 -3.27
N ALA A 270 -23.25 -17.99 -2.29
CA ALA A 270 -23.57 -17.52 -0.96
C ALA A 270 -23.02 -16.09 -0.80
N ILE A 271 -23.92 -15.14 -0.61
CA ILE A 271 -23.62 -13.70 -0.52
C ILE A 271 -24.00 -13.23 0.88
N GLY A 272 -22.99 -12.84 1.66
CA GLY A 272 -23.13 -12.28 3.00
C GLY A 272 -23.41 -10.77 2.98
N SER A 273 -24.11 -10.29 4.01
CA SER A 273 -24.49 -8.88 4.15
C SER A 273 -23.30 -7.90 4.26
N ASN A 274 -22.09 -8.39 4.54
CA ASN A 274 -20.87 -7.59 4.62
C ASN A 274 -20.00 -7.70 3.36
N GLY A 275 -20.54 -8.22 2.25
CA GLY A 275 -19.81 -8.39 1.00
C GLY A 275 -18.98 -9.67 0.92
N SER A 276 -19.18 -10.61 1.84
CA SER A 276 -18.56 -11.93 1.78
C SER A 276 -19.21 -12.79 0.69
N GLU A 277 -18.41 -13.46 -0.15
CA GLU A 277 -18.94 -14.30 -1.23
C GLU A 277 -18.27 -15.67 -1.28
N ALA A 278 -19.07 -16.73 -1.51
CA ALA A 278 -18.59 -18.08 -1.72
C ALA A 278 -19.38 -18.78 -2.81
N THR A 279 -18.74 -19.62 -3.62
CA THR A 279 -19.41 -20.40 -4.68
C THR A 279 -19.11 -21.88 -4.59
N ALA A 280 -20.07 -22.70 -5.00
CA ALA A 280 -19.92 -24.15 -5.07
C ALA A 280 -20.66 -24.73 -6.28
N PRO A 281 -20.10 -25.73 -6.98
CA PRO A 281 -20.87 -26.49 -7.95
C PRO A 281 -21.96 -27.29 -7.24
N PHE A 282 -23.16 -27.30 -7.81
CA PHE A 282 -24.30 -28.03 -7.31
C PHE A 282 -24.90 -28.91 -8.40
N LEU A 283 -24.84 -30.22 -8.20
CA LEU A 283 -25.46 -31.20 -9.09
C LEU A 283 -26.87 -31.52 -8.60
N VAL A 284 -27.86 -31.31 -9.47
CA VAL A 284 -29.23 -31.77 -9.28
C VAL A 284 -29.49 -32.90 -10.27
N SER A 285 -29.73 -34.10 -9.78
CA SER A 285 -30.05 -35.27 -10.60
C SER A 285 -31.11 -36.10 -9.91
N LYS A 286 -32.01 -36.75 -10.67
CA LYS A 286 -32.78 -37.86 -10.10
C LYS A 286 -31.80 -38.95 -9.66
N ASP A 287 -31.88 -39.35 -8.40
CA ASP A 287 -31.14 -40.51 -7.90
C ASP A 287 -31.38 -41.69 -8.85
N LYS A 288 -30.30 -42.34 -9.28
CA LYS A 288 -30.37 -43.63 -9.99
C LYS A 288 -30.54 -44.77 -9.00
#